data_AF-A0A7S2QAG6-F1
#
_entry.id   AF-A0A7S2QAG6-F1
#
_cell.length_a   1.000
_cell.length_b   1.000
_cell.length_c   1.000
_cell.angle_alpha   90.00
_cell.angle_beta   90.00
_cell.angle_gamma   90.00
#
_symmetry.space_group_name_H-M   'P 1'
#
loop_
_entity.id
_entity.type
_entity.pdbx_description
1 polymer ?
#
loop_
_entity_poly.entity_id
_entity_poly.type
_entity_poly.pdbx_seq_one_letter_code
_entity_poly.pdbx_strand_id
1 'polypeptide(L)'
;MTQAQVDELDQSLTTALRSTTIEWAVNLRICDMLQANPTLAQIAMGRIRDRLRKESPVPVLLALSLLEMVVKNCGMSACRFVGDDLAEALVSLVKKRQTWWYGLGRNLHKSGMSTWLPQGASIDEGDRKMWQQASSKVLEMLQLWTDAFMLHEAQLRPVFGAYKELRKDGYRFPRSSHGTSTGLQLIAGAEESPAFLAGA
;
A
#
# COMPACT_ATOMS: atom_id res chain seq x y z
N MET A 1 -11.45 21.20 -12.31
CA MET A 1 -12.01 20.48 -11.15
C MET A 1 -13.05 21.39 -10.51
N THR A 2 -14.32 20.96 -10.47
CA THR A 2 -15.39 21.76 -9.82
C THR A 2 -15.43 21.45 -8.33
N GLN A 3 -15.94 22.39 -7.50
CA GLN A 3 -16.08 22.17 -6.06
C GLN A 3 -16.97 20.95 -5.77
N ALA A 4 -18.07 20.80 -6.52
CA ALA A 4 -18.99 19.66 -6.38
C ALA A 4 -18.28 18.30 -6.58
N GLN A 5 -17.37 18.19 -7.56
CA GLN A 5 -16.60 16.96 -7.78
C GLN A 5 -15.67 16.64 -6.61
N VAL A 6 -15.08 17.68 -5.99
CA VAL A 6 -14.21 17.53 -4.83
C VAL A 6 -15.02 17.07 -3.62
N ASP A 7 -16.16 17.70 -3.37
CA ASP A 7 -17.02 17.38 -2.22
C ASP A 7 -17.55 15.95 -2.31
N GLU A 8 -17.98 15.52 -3.50
CA GLU A 8 -18.44 14.17 -3.76
C GLU A 8 -17.32 13.13 -3.55
N LEU A 9 -16.10 13.45 -3.99
CA LEU A 9 -14.94 12.58 -3.80
C LEU A 9 -14.60 12.48 -2.32
N ASP A 10 -14.56 13.60 -1.60
CA ASP A 10 -14.26 13.62 -0.17
C ASP A 10 -15.31 12.86 0.65
N GLN A 11 -16.59 12.93 0.27
CA GLN A 11 -17.64 12.12 0.88
C GLN A 11 -17.40 10.63 0.64
N SER A 12 -17.09 10.24 -0.60
CA SER A 12 -16.83 8.83 -0.96
C SER A 12 -15.58 8.28 -0.26
N LEU A 13 -14.49 9.05 -0.23
CA LEU A 13 -13.26 8.72 0.49
C LEU A 13 -13.50 8.60 2.00
N THR A 14 -14.32 9.49 2.57
CA THR A 14 -14.68 9.43 4.00
C THR A 14 -15.41 8.14 4.32
N THR A 15 -16.39 7.74 3.50
CA THR A 15 -17.11 6.48 3.65
C THR A 15 -16.17 5.28 3.56
N ALA A 16 -15.37 5.20 2.49
CA ALA A 16 -14.45 4.10 2.25
C ALA A 16 -13.38 3.96 3.35
N LEU A 17 -12.76 5.07 3.77
CA LEU A 17 -11.64 5.05 4.72
C LEU A 17 -12.09 4.90 6.18
N ARG A 18 -13.35 5.21 6.51
CA ARG A 18 -13.90 5.03 7.87
C ARG A 18 -14.58 3.68 8.10
N SER A 19 -14.86 2.92 7.03
CA SER A 19 -15.46 1.59 7.15
C SER A 19 -14.56 0.61 7.90
N THR A 20 -15.19 -0.44 8.43
CA THR A 20 -14.54 -1.61 9.02
C THR A 20 -14.41 -2.77 8.03
N THR A 21 -14.98 -2.65 6.84
CA THR A 21 -14.92 -3.64 5.76
C THR A 21 -14.62 -2.96 4.41
N ILE A 22 -14.45 -3.76 3.35
CA ILE A 22 -14.22 -3.23 2.00
C ILE A 22 -15.55 -2.75 1.41
N GLU A 23 -15.65 -1.44 1.16
CA GLU A 23 -16.80 -0.82 0.50
C GLU A 23 -16.68 -0.91 -1.03
N TRP A 24 -16.89 -2.09 -1.61
CA TRP A 24 -16.66 -2.33 -3.05
C TRP A 24 -17.35 -1.31 -3.97
N ALA A 25 -18.63 -1.01 -3.74
CA ALA A 25 -19.37 -0.06 -4.57
C ALA A 25 -18.81 1.37 -4.46
N VAL A 26 -18.41 1.78 -3.25
CA VAL A 26 -17.83 3.10 -3.02
C VAL A 26 -16.43 3.19 -3.62
N ASN A 27 -15.62 2.14 -3.48
CA ASN A 27 -14.27 2.08 -4.05
C ASN A 27 -14.30 2.11 -5.59
N LEU A 28 -15.25 1.41 -6.21
CA LEU A 28 -15.46 1.48 -7.66
C LEU A 28 -15.90 2.88 -8.10
N ARG A 29 -16.84 3.51 -7.38
CA ARG A 29 -17.24 4.91 -7.64
C ARG A 29 -16.04 5.85 -7.57
N ILE A 30 -15.16 5.72 -6.57
CA ILE A 30 -13.94 6.51 -6.48
C ILE A 30 -13.08 6.30 -7.74
N CYS A 31 -12.89 5.05 -8.18
CA CYS A 31 -12.13 4.76 -9.40
C CYS A 31 -12.75 5.41 -10.65
N ASP A 32 -14.08 5.35 -10.80
CA ASP A 32 -14.79 5.97 -11.92
C ASP A 32 -14.59 7.50 -11.93
N MET A 33 -14.70 8.14 -10.76
CA MET A 33 -14.46 9.59 -10.61
C MET A 33 -13.03 9.98 -11.00
N LEU A 34 -12.05 9.20 -10.56
CA LEU A 34 -10.63 9.44 -10.86
C LEU A 34 -10.31 9.19 -12.33
N GLN A 35 -10.92 8.17 -12.95
CA GLN A 35 -10.75 7.89 -14.37
C GLN A 35 -11.38 8.99 -15.24
N ALA A 36 -12.57 9.49 -14.86
CA ALA A 36 -13.23 10.61 -15.52
C ALA A 36 -12.48 11.94 -15.35
N ASN A 37 -11.82 12.15 -14.21
CA ASN A 37 -11.03 13.34 -13.94
C ASN A 37 -9.74 13.02 -13.15
N PRO A 38 -8.62 12.74 -13.84
CA PRO A 38 -7.36 12.37 -13.21
C PRO A 38 -6.77 13.42 -12.26
N THR A 39 -7.17 14.70 -12.34
CA THR A 39 -6.65 15.72 -11.41
C THR A 39 -7.13 15.49 -9.98
N LEU A 40 -8.22 14.75 -9.79
CA LEU A 40 -8.76 14.38 -8.48
C LEU A 40 -7.85 13.39 -7.73
N ALA A 41 -6.97 12.68 -8.44
CA ALA A 41 -6.11 11.66 -7.85
C ALA A 41 -5.20 12.25 -6.77
N GLN A 42 -4.73 13.50 -6.92
CA GLN A 42 -3.93 14.17 -5.90
C GLN A 42 -4.65 14.25 -4.53
N ILE A 43 -5.96 14.51 -4.53
CA ILE A 43 -6.77 14.57 -3.31
C ILE A 43 -6.94 13.17 -2.72
N ALA A 44 -7.28 12.19 -3.56
CA ALA A 44 -7.45 10.80 -3.14
C ALA A 44 -6.18 10.22 -2.51
N MET A 45 -5.01 10.43 -3.14
CA MET A 45 -3.72 9.97 -2.61
C MET A 45 -3.40 10.62 -1.25
N GLY A 46 -3.71 11.90 -1.07
CA GLY A 46 -3.56 12.60 0.20
C GLY A 46 -4.42 11.99 1.33
N ARG A 47 -5.71 11.75 1.08
CA ARG A 47 -6.62 11.14 2.07
C ARG A 47 -6.22 9.70 2.42
N ILE A 48 -5.80 8.92 1.42
CA ILE A 48 -5.28 7.56 1.61
C ILE A 48 -4.03 7.59 2.49
N ARG A 49 -3.04 8.44 2.17
CA ARG A 49 -1.82 8.63 2.98
C ARG A 49 -2.16 8.91 4.44
N ASP A 50 -3.06 9.86 4.69
CA ASP A 50 -3.44 10.25 6.05
C ASP A 50 -4.05 9.08 6.83
N ARG A 51 -4.75 8.17 6.13
CA ARG A 51 -5.26 6.95 6.74
C ARG A 51 -4.15 5.92 7.02
N LEU A 52 -3.18 5.76 6.11
CA LEU A 52 -2.03 4.86 6.27
C LEU A 52 -1.12 5.25 7.44
N ARG A 53 -1.02 6.54 7.76
CA ARG A 53 -0.23 7.04 8.89
C ARG A 53 -0.86 6.72 10.26
N LYS A 54 -2.11 6.22 10.30
CA LYS A 54 -2.79 5.82 11.56
C LYS A 54 -2.33 4.43 12.01
N GLU A 55 -2.23 4.23 13.32
CA GLU A 55 -1.61 3.04 13.91
C GLU A 55 -2.61 1.91 14.21
N SER A 56 -3.45 1.55 13.24
CA SER A 56 -4.39 0.42 13.39
C SER A 56 -4.40 -0.46 12.13
N PRO A 57 -4.22 -1.78 12.27
CA PRO A 57 -3.94 -2.65 11.13
C PRO A 57 -5.14 -2.78 10.16
N VAL A 58 -6.37 -2.89 10.67
CA VAL A 58 -7.58 -3.03 9.83
C VAL A 58 -7.79 -1.79 8.94
N PRO A 59 -7.88 -0.56 9.49
CA PRO A 59 -7.88 0.66 8.69
C PRO A 59 -6.77 0.80 7.65
N VAL A 60 -5.54 0.41 7.99
CA VAL A 60 -4.41 0.46 7.07
C VAL A 60 -4.62 -0.51 5.92
N LEU A 61 -5.05 -1.74 6.19
CA LEU A 61 -5.34 -2.75 5.16
C LEU A 61 -6.44 -2.29 4.20
N LEU A 62 -7.51 -1.66 4.71
CA LEU A 62 -8.59 -1.12 3.88
C LEU A 62 -8.10 0.03 2.99
N ALA A 63 -7.30 0.94 3.53
CA ALA A 63 -6.70 2.04 2.76
C ALA A 63 -5.71 1.54 1.70
N LEU A 64 -4.88 0.53 2.02
CA LEU A 64 -4.00 -0.12 1.04
C LEU A 64 -4.80 -0.82 -0.07
N SER A 65 -5.95 -1.42 0.27
CA SER A 65 -6.82 -2.09 -0.70
C SER A 65 -7.50 -1.09 -1.64
N LEU A 66 -7.94 0.06 -1.13
CA LEU A 66 -8.42 1.17 -1.96
C LEU A 66 -7.30 1.71 -2.87
N LEU A 67 -6.10 1.95 -2.33
CA LEU A 67 -4.95 2.42 -3.10
C LEU A 67 -4.58 1.48 -4.25
N GLU A 68 -4.53 0.18 -3.98
CA GLU A 68 -4.28 -0.84 -4.99
C GLU A 68 -5.36 -0.80 -6.08
N MET A 69 -6.64 -0.73 -5.70
CA MET A 69 -7.76 -0.67 -6.63
C MET A 69 -7.70 0.57 -7.52
N VAL A 70 -7.40 1.74 -6.93
CA VAL A 70 -7.25 3.01 -7.67
C VAL A 70 -6.14 2.89 -8.73
N VAL A 71 -4.95 2.37 -8.37
CA VAL A 71 -3.86 2.25 -9.33
C VAL A 71 -4.16 1.19 -10.40
N LYS A 72 -4.79 0.06 -10.04
CA LYS A 72 -5.18 -0.97 -11.01
C LYS A 72 -6.18 -0.46 -12.06
N ASN A 73 -7.17 0.34 -11.64
CA ASN A 73 -8.22 0.84 -12.54
C ASN A 73 -7.81 2.10 -13.33
N CYS A 74 -7.07 3.01 -12.70
CA CYS A 74 -6.68 4.29 -13.32
C CYS A 74 -5.27 4.26 -13.95
N GLY A 75 -4.49 3.21 -13.70
CA GLY A 75 -3.16 3.01 -14.25
C GLY A 75 -2.18 4.13 -13.90
N MET A 76 -1.32 4.46 -14.88
CA MET A 76 -0.33 5.55 -14.80
C MET A 76 -0.95 6.87 -14.35
N SER A 77 -2.22 7.12 -14.72
CA SER A 77 -2.89 8.39 -14.43
C SER A 77 -3.11 8.65 -12.94
N ALA A 78 -3.29 7.60 -12.16
CA ALA A 78 -3.31 7.67 -10.70
C ALA A 78 -1.90 7.48 -10.11
N CYS A 79 -1.12 6.53 -10.63
CA CYS A 79 0.20 6.19 -10.07
C CYS A 79 1.14 7.41 -10.02
N ARG A 80 1.08 8.30 -11.01
CA ARG A 80 1.87 9.57 -11.03
C ARG A 80 1.62 10.49 -9.83
N PHE A 81 0.51 10.34 -9.13
CA PHE A 81 0.17 11.15 -7.95
C PHE A 81 0.59 10.49 -6.64
N VAL A 82 1.24 9.32 -6.69
CA VAL A 82 1.94 8.74 -5.53
C VAL A 82 3.19 9.56 -5.28
N GLY A 83 3.06 10.61 -4.47
CA GLY A 83 4.16 11.48 -4.06
C GLY A 83 5.03 10.91 -2.94
N ASP A 84 6.13 11.60 -2.64
CA ASP A 84 7.13 11.19 -1.63
C ASP A 84 6.49 10.87 -0.27
N ASP A 85 5.57 11.72 0.18
CA ASP A 85 4.83 11.58 1.43
C ASP A 85 4.05 10.25 1.57
N LEU A 86 3.44 9.78 0.46
CA LEU A 86 2.70 8.53 0.41
C LEU A 86 3.66 7.35 0.26
N ALA A 87 4.70 7.49 -0.57
CA ALA A 87 5.75 6.49 -0.71
C ALA A 87 6.46 6.24 0.63
N GLU A 88 6.80 7.28 1.39
CA GLU A 88 7.37 7.19 2.73
C GLU A 88 6.40 6.49 3.70
N ALA A 89 5.10 6.79 3.63
CA ALA A 89 4.12 6.09 4.45
C ALA A 89 4.13 4.58 4.14
N LEU A 90 4.18 4.18 2.87
CA LEU A 90 4.29 2.76 2.46
C LEU A 90 5.58 2.12 2.99
N VAL A 91 6.73 2.77 2.82
CA VAL A 91 8.02 2.29 3.34
C VAL A 91 7.96 2.13 4.87
N SER A 92 7.37 3.11 5.58
CA SER A 92 7.26 3.08 7.04
C SER A 92 6.42 1.90 7.53
N LEU A 93 5.38 1.49 6.79
CA LEU A 93 4.56 0.33 7.14
C LEU A 93 5.36 -0.98 7.08
N VAL A 94 6.26 -1.09 6.11
CA VAL A 94 7.17 -2.24 5.96
C VAL A 94 8.26 -2.21 7.05
N LYS A 95 8.76 -1.02 7.40
CA LYS A 95 9.84 -0.84 8.37
C LYS A 95 9.41 -0.90 9.84
N LYS A 96 8.26 -0.34 10.22
CA LYS A 96 7.77 -0.26 11.61
C LYS A 96 7.75 -1.63 12.32
N ARG A 97 7.57 -2.73 11.58
CA ARG A 97 7.58 -4.08 12.16
C ARG A 97 8.98 -4.57 12.54
N GLN A 98 10.06 -4.09 11.88
CA GLN A 98 11.41 -4.42 12.34
C GLN A 98 11.73 -3.73 13.67
N THR A 99 11.44 -2.45 13.84
CA THR A 99 11.86 -1.74 15.06
C THR A 99 11.09 -2.17 16.32
N TRP A 100 9.79 -2.44 16.23
CA TRP A 100 8.98 -2.75 17.42
C TRP A 100 9.33 -4.09 18.11
N TRP A 101 9.69 -5.12 17.33
CA TRP A 101 10.06 -6.43 17.88
C TRP A 101 11.53 -6.51 18.35
N TYR A 102 12.43 -5.74 17.74
CA TYR A 102 13.83 -5.70 18.19
C TYR A 102 13.97 -4.92 19.53
N GLY A 103 13.07 -3.96 19.80
CA GLY A 103 13.04 -3.20 21.05
C GLY A 103 12.38 -3.90 22.23
N LEU A 104 11.25 -4.58 22.02
CA LEU A 104 10.48 -5.18 23.13
C LEU A 104 10.83 -6.65 23.43
N GLY A 105 11.24 -7.42 22.42
CA GLY A 105 11.30 -8.89 22.52
C GLY A 105 12.65 -9.49 22.92
N ARG A 106 13.78 -8.79 22.72
CA ARG A 106 15.12 -9.39 22.94
C ARG A 106 15.64 -9.29 24.37
N ASN A 107 15.25 -8.27 25.13
CA ASN A 107 15.86 -7.98 26.43
C ASN A 107 14.95 -8.26 27.64
N LEU A 108 13.64 -8.46 27.48
CA LEU A 108 12.75 -8.71 28.63
C LEU A 108 12.65 -10.18 29.05
N HIS A 109 12.67 -11.13 28.11
CA HIS A 109 12.63 -12.56 28.45
C HIS A 109 13.91 -13.06 29.15
N LYS A 110 15.04 -12.34 28.99
CA LYS A 110 16.29 -12.65 29.70
C LYS A 110 16.33 -12.14 31.15
N SER A 111 15.44 -11.21 31.51
CA SER A 111 15.50 -10.53 32.81
C SER A 111 14.51 -11.08 33.86
N GLY A 112 13.81 -12.18 33.57
CA GLY A 112 12.89 -12.81 34.55
C GLY A 112 11.69 -11.95 34.95
N MET A 113 11.38 -10.92 34.17
CA MET A 113 10.42 -9.86 34.54
C MET A 113 9.04 -10.04 33.87
N SER A 114 8.65 -11.29 33.57
CA SER A 114 7.33 -11.60 32.97
C SER A 114 6.16 -11.36 33.94
N THR A 115 6.43 -11.31 35.25
CA THR A 115 5.40 -11.22 36.30
C THR A 115 4.91 -9.79 36.57
N TRP A 116 5.66 -8.77 36.16
CA TRP A 116 5.34 -7.34 36.37
C TRP A 116 4.77 -6.65 35.12
N LEU A 117 4.54 -7.40 34.05
CA LEU A 117 3.91 -6.86 32.84
C LEU A 117 2.39 -6.75 33.06
N PRO A 118 1.76 -5.61 32.68
CA PRO A 118 0.31 -5.52 32.63
C PRO A 118 -0.25 -6.64 31.76
N GLN A 119 -1.33 -7.26 32.20
CA GLN A 119 -2.07 -8.26 31.44
C GLN A 119 -2.59 -7.58 30.15
N GLY A 120 -1.85 -7.77 29.03
CA GLY A 120 -2.06 -7.01 27.78
C GLY A 120 -0.79 -6.54 27.06
N ALA A 121 0.40 -6.77 27.63
CA ALA A 121 1.69 -6.49 26.94
C ALA A 121 2.03 -7.46 25.79
N SER A 122 1.19 -8.48 25.57
CA SER A 122 1.24 -9.32 24.37
C SER A 122 0.40 -8.63 23.30
N ILE A 123 1.05 -8.21 22.22
CA ILE A 123 0.39 -7.84 20.98
C ILE A 123 -0.52 -8.99 20.59
N ASP A 124 -1.78 -8.70 20.29
CA ASP A 124 -2.72 -9.71 19.81
C ASP A 124 -2.12 -10.41 18.58
N GLU A 125 -2.11 -11.74 18.58
CA GLU A 125 -1.55 -12.52 17.47
C GLU A 125 -2.27 -12.19 16.15
N GLY A 126 -3.54 -11.80 16.23
CA GLY A 126 -4.33 -11.28 15.12
C GLY A 126 -3.76 -9.96 14.60
N ASP A 127 -3.52 -8.98 15.46
CA ASP A 127 -2.88 -7.71 15.08
C ASP A 127 -1.52 -7.93 14.41
N ARG A 128 -0.71 -8.85 14.94
CA ARG A 128 0.57 -9.21 14.33
C ARG A 128 0.40 -9.72 12.91
N LYS A 129 -0.54 -10.65 12.68
CA LYS A 129 -0.83 -11.19 11.34
C LYS A 129 -1.34 -10.12 10.39
N MET A 130 -2.20 -9.21 10.85
CA MET A 130 -2.72 -8.15 10.00
C MET A 130 -1.63 -7.15 9.58
N TRP A 131 -0.70 -6.81 10.48
CA TRP A 131 0.48 -6.01 10.11
C TRP A 131 1.41 -6.75 9.15
N GLN A 132 1.51 -8.09 9.26
CA GLN A 132 2.24 -8.89 8.28
C GLN A 132 1.59 -8.80 6.90
N GLN A 133 0.26 -8.92 6.83
CA GLN A 133 -0.50 -8.77 5.59
C GLN A 133 -0.31 -7.37 4.99
N ALA A 134 -0.38 -6.31 5.81
CA ALA A 134 -0.17 -4.94 5.32
C ALA A 134 1.22 -4.77 4.73
N SER A 135 2.26 -5.26 5.41
CA SER A 135 3.64 -5.20 4.91
C SER A 135 3.82 -6.01 3.61
N SER A 136 3.27 -7.22 3.53
CA SER A 136 3.35 -8.03 2.30
C SER A 136 2.64 -7.34 1.13
N LYS A 137 1.45 -6.79 1.38
CA LYS A 137 0.66 -6.06 0.39
C LYS A 137 1.40 -4.85 -0.17
N VAL A 138 2.10 -4.08 0.69
CA VAL A 138 2.93 -2.96 0.22
C VAL A 138 4.05 -3.44 -0.70
N LEU A 139 4.75 -4.52 -0.32
CA LEU A 139 5.83 -5.08 -1.15
C LEU A 139 5.29 -5.57 -2.50
N GLU A 140 4.16 -6.28 -2.50
CA GLU A 140 3.46 -6.72 -3.72
C GLU A 140 3.07 -5.56 -4.63
N MET A 141 2.47 -4.51 -4.06
CA MET A 141 2.06 -3.32 -4.82
C MET A 141 3.27 -2.61 -5.44
N LEU A 142 4.34 -2.39 -4.68
CA LEU A 142 5.54 -1.72 -5.19
C LEU A 142 6.25 -2.55 -6.28
N GLN A 143 6.33 -3.88 -6.14
CA GLN A 143 6.85 -4.75 -7.20
C GLN A 143 5.98 -4.66 -8.46
N LEU A 144 4.66 -4.81 -8.30
CA LEU A 144 3.73 -4.78 -9.43
C LEU A 144 3.77 -3.44 -10.17
N TRP A 145 3.80 -2.31 -9.46
CA TRP A 145 3.83 -0.98 -10.06
C TRP A 145 5.17 -0.71 -10.75
N THR A 146 6.29 -1.15 -10.18
CA THR A 146 7.60 -0.98 -10.83
C THR A 146 7.75 -1.86 -12.06
N ASP A 147 7.24 -3.09 -12.03
CA ASP A 147 7.22 -3.99 -13.19
C ASP A 147 6.32 -3.44 -14.31
N ALA A 148 5.12 -2.95 -13.98
CA ALA A 148 4.14 -2.45 -14.95
C ALA A 148 4.56 -1.12 -15.62
N PHE A 149 5.39 -0.31 -14.95
CA PHE A 149 5.68 1.07 -15.34
C PHE A 149 7.17 1.38 -15.45
N MET A 150 7.99 0.38 -15.71
CA MET A 150 9.44 0.51 -15.71
C MET A 150 10.01 1.52 -16.71
N LEU A 151 9.38 1.72 -17.88
CA LEU A 151 9.80 2.76 -18.83
C LEU A 151 9.48 4.18 -18.36
N HIS A 152 8.71 4.31 -17.28
CA HIS A 152 8.25 5.58 -16.72
C HIS A 152 8.89 5.90 -15.36
N GLU A 153 10.02 5.29 -15.01
CA GLU A 153 10.70 5.53 -13.74
C GLU A 153 10.91 7.03 -13.45
N ALA A 154 11.29 7.82 -14.47
CA ALA A 154 11.52 9.25 -14.31
C ALA A 154 10.27 10.04 -13.87
N GLN A 155 9.07 9.55 -14.18
CA GLN A 155 7.78 10.14 -13.80
C GLN A 155 7.28 9.59 -12.45
N LEU A 156 7.73 8.39 -12.06
CA LEU A 156 7.29 7.67 -10.87
C LEU A 156 8.39 7.55 -9.81
N ARG A 157 9.27 8.55 -9.73
CA ARG A 157 10.45 8.54 -8.83
C ARG A 157 10.13 8.13 -7.39
N PRO A 158 9.03 8.59 -6.75
CA PRO A 158 8.72 8.17 -5.38
C PRO A 158 8.46 6.67 -5.24
N VAL A 159 7.74 6.07 -6.20
CA VAL A 159 7.43 4.64 -6.22
C VAL A 159 8.70 3.82 -6.43
N PHE A 160 9.51 4.17 -7.42
CA PHE A 160 10.77 3.48 -7.71
C PHE A 160 11.80 3.68 -6.58
N GLY A 161 11.81 4.86 -5.96
CA GLY A 161 12.62 5.17 -4.80
C GLY A 161 12.29 4.26 -3.62
N ALA A 162 11.01 4.18 -3.24
CA ALA A 162 10.53 3.28 -2.18
C ALA A 162 10.88 1.80 -2.46
N TYR A 163 10.68 1.35 -3.69
CA TYR A 163 11.04 -0.01 -4.11
C TYR A 163 12.53 -0.29 -3.95
N LYS A 164 13.39 0.59 -4.49
CA LYS A 164 14.85 0.45 -4.44
C LYS A 164 15.39 0.54 -3.01
N GLU A 165 14.82 1.42 -2.19
CA GLU A 165 15.15 1.56 -0.77
C GLU A 165 14.90 0.26 -0.02
N LEU A 166 13.68 -0.30 -0.13
CA LEU A 166 13.34 -1.54 0.55
C LEU A 166 14.20 -2.72 0.07
N ARG A 167 14.55 -2.79 -1.22
CA ARG A 167 15.49 -3.81 -1.71
C ARG A 167 16.89 -3.64 -1.13
N LYS A 168 17.39 -2.41 -1.09
CA LYS A 168 18.70 -2.07 -0.50
C LYS A 168 18.75 -2.47 0.98
N ASP A 169 17.65 -2.27 1.70
CA ASP A 169 17.52 -2.64 3.12
C ASP A 169 17.30 -4.15 3.34
N GLY A 170 17.32 -4.95 2.28
CA GLY A 170 17.27 -6.42 2.34
C GLY A 170 15.85 -7.02 2.43
N TYR A 171 14.81 -6.22 2.20
CA TYR A 171 13.45 -6.74 2.14
C TYR A 171 13.26 -7.63 0.91
N ARG A 172 12.66 -8.81 1.12
CA ARG A 172 12.34 -9.75 0.05
C ARG A 172 11.00 -9.39 -0.56
N PHE A 173 11.04 -9.06 -1.84
CA PHE A 173 9.85 -8.94 -2.66
C PHE A 173 9.40 -10.34 -3.13
N PRO A 174 8.08 -10.58 -3.26
CA PRO A 174 7.58 -11.85 -3.75
C PRO A 174 8.13 -12.15 -5.14
N ARG A 175 8.41 -13.43 -5.41
CA ARG A 175 8.77 -13.87 -6.76
C ARG A 175 7.54 -13.66 -7.64
N SER A 176 7.66 -12.90 -8.73
CA SER A 176 6.58 -12.72 -9.69
C SER A 176 6.14 -14.11 -10.20
N SER A 177 5.02 -14.62 -9.68
CA SER A 177 4.49 -15.92 -10.09
C SER A 177 3.77 -15.74 -11.42
N HIS A 178 4.48 -15.92 -12.52
CA HIS A 178 3.82 -16.30 -13.76
C HIS A 178 3.59 -17.81 -13.68
N GLY A 179 2.33 -18.26 -13.66
CA GLY A 179 2.05 -19.68 -13.86
C GLY A 179 0.85 -20.34 -13.18
N THR A 180 -0.02 -19.64 -12.45
CA THR A 180 -1.26 -20.28 -11.97
C THR A 180 -2.43 -19.29 -11.94
N SER A 181 -3.41 -19.60 -12.77
CA SER A 181 -4.62 -18.84 -13.06
C SER A 181 -5.42 -18.46 -11.82
N THR A 182 -5.20 -17.25 -11.28
CA THR A 182 -6.24 -16.49 -10.58
C THR A 182 -6.03 -15.00 -10.79
N GLY A 183 -6.50 -14.51 -11.94
CA GLY A 183 -6.71 -13.08 -12.20
C GLY A 183 -5.46 -12.29 -12.58
N LEU A 184 -5.07 -12.37 -13.85
CA LEU A 184 -4.37 -11.28 -14.55
C LEU A 184 -5.23 -10.00 -14.47
N GLN A 185 -5.12 -9.27 -13.35
CA GLN A 185 -5.45 -7.85 -13.31
C GLN A 185 -4.19 -7.10 -13.74
N LEU A 186 -3.89 -7.15 -15.04
CA LEU A 186 -2.96 -6.22 -15.65
C LEU A 186 -3.39 -4.82 -15.24
N ILE A 187 -2.45 -4.01 -14.79
CA ILE A 187 -2.71 -2.59 -14.58
C ILE A 187 -3.08 -2.00 -15.95
N ALA A 188 -4.12 -1.17 -16.02
CA ALA A 188 -4.51 -0.54 -17.27
C ALA A 188 -3.31 0.21 -17.89
N GLY A 189 -2.89 -0.23 -19.09
CA GLY A 189 -1.71 0.30 -19.78
C GLY A 189 -0.36 -0.29 -19.33
N ALA A 190 -0.34 -1.45 -18.66
CA ALA A 190 0.90 -2.15 -18.33
C ALA A 190 1.61 -2.69 -19.59
N GLU A 191 2.92 -2.47 -19.65
CA GLU A 191 3.79 -3.03 -20.69
C GLU A 191 4.35 -4.40 -20.28
N GLU A 192 4.84 -5.20 -21.24
CA GLU A 192 5.52 -6.46 -20.95
C GLU A 192 6.92 -6.20 -20.36
N SER A 193 7.21 -6.79 -19.20
CA SER A 193 8.51 -6.62 -18.54
C SER A 193 9.64 -7.32 -19.32
N PRO A 194 10.81 -6.68 -19.57
CA PRO A 194 11.98 -7.31 -20.14
C PRO A 194 12.66 -8.28 -19.17
N ALA A 195 12.22 -8.38 -17.91
CA ALA A 195 12.54 -9.53 -17.06
C ALA A 195 12.05 -10.85 -17.69
N PHE A 196 11.03 -10.80 -18.57
CA PHE A 196 10.52 -11.94 -19.34
C PHE A 196 11.32 -12.20 -20.63
N LEU A 197 12.07 -11.21 -21.12
CA LEU A 197 12.92 -11.33 -22.32
C LEU A 197 14.31 -11.87 -21.99
N ALA A 198 14.72 -11.88 -20.72
CA ALA A 198 16.02 -12.37 -20.27
C ALA A 198 16.12 -13.92 -20.22
N GLY A 199 15.13 -14.64 -20.74
CA GLY A 199 15.07 -16.10 -20.75
C GLY A 199 14.86 -16.75 -22.13
N ALA A 200 15.02 -16.00 -23.22
CA ALA A 200 14.97 -16.52 -24.59
C ALA A 200 16.37 -16.65 -25.21
#